data_AF-A0A1Y4K0M6-F1
#
_entry.id   AF-A0A1Y4K0M6-F1
#
_cell.length_a   1.000
_cell.length_b   1.000
_cell.length_c   1.000
_cell.angle_alpha   90.00
_cell.angle_beta   90.00
_cell.angle_gamma   90.00
#
_symmetry.space_group_name_H-M   'P 1'
#
loop_
_entity.id
_entity.type
_entity.pdbx_description
1 polymer ?
#
loop_
_entity_poly.entity_id
_entity_poly.type
_entity_poly.pdbx_seq_one_letter_code
_entity_poly.pdbx_strand_id
1 'polypeptide(L)'
;MTEGTTLDARPGEKDDGLALVRRALGPDPALLEEVTRRDLEWEGRIFSVEHLEVELSDGSRSWREVVRHHGGAGVLAVMGGRVCLVRQYRVALGRMTLEIPAGKVDADEPREACAARELTEETGLVAEQLELIAESYGAPGFTDEHTSVYLAHGLSQGPARPDEGELLNVVWVPADVALEAIRLGLIDDAKTVTGILAAKAFGML
;
A
#
# COMPACT_ATOMS: atom_id res chain seq x y z
N MET A 1 -30.44 7.84 -19.57
CA MET A 1 -30.46 6.38 -19.37
C MET A 1 -29.26 5.82 -20.09
N THR A 2 -28.19 5.53 -19.35
CA THR A 2 -27.01 4.81 -19.84
C THR A 2 -26.70 3.81 -18.75
N GLU A 3 -27.17 2.58 -18.98
CA GLU A 3 -26.90 1.43 -18.13
C GLU A 3 -25.39 1.16 -18.17
N GLY A 4 -24.73 1.35 -17.02
CA GLY A 4 -23.37 0.87 -16.82
C GLY A 4 -23.43 -0.65 -16.78
N THR A 5 -22.91 -1.30 -17.82
CA THR A 5 -22.76 -2.74 -17.88
C THR A 5 -21.68 -3.14 -16.90
N THR A 6 -22.05 -3.49 -15.67
CA THR A 6 -21.20 -4.31 -14.81
C THR A 6 -21.03 -5.65 -15.55
N LEU A 7 -19.85 -5.87 -16.11
CA LEU A 7 -19.41 -7.18 -16.62
C LEU A 7 -19.23 -8.10 -15.41
N ASP A 8 -20.33 -8.56 -14.83
CA ASP A 8 -20.27 -9.54 -13.78
C ASP A 8 -19.98 -10.89 -14.43
N ALA A 9 -18.70 -11.24 -14.50
CA ALA A 9 -18.23 -12.50 -15.07
C ALA A 9 -18.97 -13.66 -14.40
N ARG A 10 -19.38 -14.66 -15.20
CA ARG A 10 -20.10 -15.83 -14.67
C ARG A 10 -19.22 -16.54 -13.62
N PRO A 11 -19.77 -17.17 -12.57
CA PRO A 11 -18.97 -17.79 -11.51
C PRO A 11 -17.81 -18.68 -12.01
N GLY A 12 -18.04 -19.48 -13.06
CA GLY A 12 -16.99 -20.30 -13.68
C GLY A 12 -15.90 -19.50 -14.42
N GLU A 13 -16.21 -18.34 -15.00
CA GLU A 13 -15.22 -17.48 -15.66
C GLU A 13 -14.28 -16.80 -14.65
N LYS A 14 -14.80 -16.43 -13.46
CA LYS A 14 -13.97 -15.89 -12.37
C LYS A 14 -13.03 -16.96 -11.82
N ASP A 15 -13.53 -18.17 -11.57
CA ASP A 15 -12.71 -19.28 -11.08
C ASP A 15 -11.62 -19.68 -12.07
N ASP A 16 -11.96 -19.77 -13.36
CA ASP A 16 -10.99 -20.03 -14.44
C ASP A 16 -9.94 -18.90 -14.55
N GLY A 17 -10.37 -17.65 -14.42
CA GLY A 17 -9.48 -16.49 -14.41
C GLY A 17 -8.52 -16.50 -13.22
N LEU A 18 -8.98 -16.83 -12.02
CA LEU A 18 -8.10 -16.96 -10.85
C LEU A 18 -7.15 -18.15 -10.99
N ALA A 19 -7.59 -19.26 -11.59
CA ALA A 19 -6.72 -20.39 -11.90
C ALA A 19 -5.61 -20.03 -12.91
N LEU A 20 -5.92 -19.18 -13.90
CA LEU A 20 -4.92 -18.62 -14.82
C LEU A 20 -3.85 -17.82 -14.07
N VAL A 21 -4.26 -16.88 -13.20
CA VAL A 21 -3.32 -16.05 -12.42
C VAL A 21 -2.43 -16.92 -11.54
N ARG A 22 -3.01 -17.88 -10.79
CA ARG A 22 -2.24 -18.79 -9.94
C ARG A 22 -1.21 -19.60 -10.73
N ARG A 23 -1.59 -20.08 -11.92
CA ARG A 23 -0.67 -20.80 -12.80
C ARG A 23 0.47 -19.90 -13.30
N ALA A 24 0.16 -18.66 -13.65
CA ALA A 24 1.15 -17.69 -14.12
C ALA A 24 2.16 -17.28 -13.03
N LEU A 25 1.76 -17.33 -11.75
CA LEU A 25 2.63 -17.08 -10.60
C LEU A 25 3.44 -18.31 -10.16
N GLY A 26 3.20 -19.48 -10.76
CA GLY A 26 3.95 -20.69 -10.44
C GLY A 26 5.43 -20.53 -10.82
N PRO A 27 6.35 -21.22 -10.12
CA PRO A 27 7.76 -21.15 -10.44
C PRO A 27 8.01 -21.68 -11.85
N ASP A 28 8.77 -20.93 -12.63
CA ASP A 28 9.28 -21.34 -13.94
C ASP A 28 10.81 -21.38 -13.87
N PRO A 29 11.45 -22.56 -13.84
CA PRO A 29 12.90 -22.69 -13.78
C PRO A 29 13.65 -21.94 -14.89
N ALA A 30 13.01 -21.70 -16.04
CA ALA A 30 13.60 -20.92 -17.12
C ALA A 30 13.65 -19.41 -16.83
N LEU A 31 12.94 -18.94 -15.81
CA LEU A 31 12.83 -17.52 -15.43
C LEU A 31 13.37 -17.23 -14.01
N LEU A 32 13.92 -18.23 -13.32
CA LEU A 32 14.46 -18.05 -11.97
C LEU A 32 15.87 -17.44 -12.00
N GLU A 33 16.14 -16.64 -10.98
CA GLU A 33 17.46 -16.13 -10.64
C GLU A 33 17.87 -16.68 -9.28
N GLU A 34 19.06 -17.29 -9.19
CA GLU A 34 19.61 -17.78 -7.93
C GLU A 34 20.57 -16.75 -7.34
N VAL A 35 20.32 -16.31 -6.11
CA VAL A 35 21.23 -15.40 -5.40
C VAL A 35 22.44 -16.18 -4.89
N THR A 36 23.61 -15.94 -5.48
CA THR A 36 24.87 -16.62 -5.14
C THR A 36 25.67 -15.88 -4.07
N ARG A 37 25.51 -14.56 -3.97
CA ARG A 37 26.19 -13.72 -2.96
C ARG A 37 25.33 -12.53 -2.56
N ARG A 38 25.47 -12.09 -1.30
CA ARG A 38 24.80 -10.92 -0.73
C ARG A 38 25.82 -10.04 -0.03
N ASP A 39 25.84 -8.77 -0.37
CA ASP A 39 26.67 -7.75 0.26
C ASP A 39 25.79 -6.62 0.79
N LEU A 40 25.99 -6.26 2.07
CA LEU A 40 25.33 -5.10 2.68
C LEU A 40 26.16 -3.84 2.38
N GLU A 41 25.61 -2.94 1.57
CA GLU A 41 26.28 -1.70 1.16
C GLU A 41 25.96 -0.54 2.11
N TRP A 42 24.74 -0.52 2.66
CA TRP A 42 24.31 0.51 3.59
C TRP A 42 23.19 0.03 4.51
N GLU A 43 23.19 0.51 5.75
CA GLU A 43 22.14 0.25 6.72
C GLU A 43 21.72 1.56 7.40
N GLY A 44 20.41 1.78 7.48
CA GLY A 44 19.85 2.90 8.21
C GLY A 44 18.58 2.52 8.95
N ARG A 45 17.92 3.53 9.52
CA ARG A 45 16.76 3.31 10.40
C ARG A 45 15.52 2.76 9.68
N ILE A 46 15.34 3.10 8.40
CA ILE A 46 14.09 2.81 7.66
C ILE A 46 14.26 1.63 6.71
N PHE A 47 15.41 1.56 6.06
CA PHE A 47 15.74 0.53 5.08
C PHE A 47 17.24 0.26 5.08
N SER A 48 17.65 -0.83 4.43
CA SER A 48 19.04 -1.11 4.09
C SER A 48 19.18 -1.30 2.57
N VAL A 49 20.41 -1.26 2.07
CA VAL A 49 20.74 -1.48 0.65
C VAL A 49 21.68 -2.67 0.54
N GLU A 50 21.28 -3.64 -0.29
CA GLU A 50 22.04 -4.84 -0.61
C GLU A 50 22.44 -4.84 -2.08
N HIS A 51 23.64 -5.33 -2.36
CA HIS A 51 24.07 -5.79 -3.69
C HIS A 51 24.00 -7.32 -3.71
N LEU A 52 23.19 -7.87 -4.63
CA LEU A 52 23.02 -9.31 -4.79
C LEU A 52 23.69 -9.77 -6.08
N GLU A 53 24.62 -10.71 -6.02
CA GLU A 53 25.09 -11.44 -7.20
C GLU A 53 24.08 -12.55 -7.52
N VAL A 54 23.67 -12.64 -8.78
CA VAL A 54 22.69 -13.63 -9.25
C VAL A 54 23.22 -14.44 -10.42
N GLU A 55 22.91 -15.73 -10.43
CA GLU A 55 23.06 -16.61 -11.59
C GLU A 55 21.68 -16.79 -12.24
N LEU A 56 21.60 -16.54 -13.55
CA LEU A 56 20.38 -16.64 -14.35
C LEU A 56 20.23 -18.08 -14.87
N SER A 57 19.00 -18.44 -15.26
CA SER A 57 18.67 -19.75 -15.81
C SER A 57 19.46 -20.13 -17.08
N ASP A 58 20.00 -19.15 -17.80
CA ASP A 58 20.87 -19.35 -18.97
C ASP A 58 22.36 -19.53 -18.62
N GLY A 59 22.69 -19.54 -17.32
CA GLY A 59 24.04 -19.65 -16.77
C GLY A 59 24.83 -18.34 -16.75
N SER A 60 24.24 -17.22 -17.22
CA SER A 60 24.88 -15.92 -17.11
C SER A 60 24.82 -15.37 -15.68
N ARG A 61 25.71 -14.42 -15.37
CA ARG A 61 25.76 -13.76 -14.06
C ARG A 61 25.48 -12.28 -14.17
N SER A 62 24.79 -11.76 -13.17
CA SER A 62 24.41 -10.35 -13.07
C SER A 62 24.38 -9.92 -11.60
N TRP A 63 24.00 -8.67 -11.35
CA TRP A 63 23.79 -8.15 -10.00
C TRP A 63 22.46 -7.41 -9.88
N ARG A 64 21.94 -7.32 -8.65
CA ARG A 64 20.72 -6.58 -8.29
C ARG A 64 21.02 -5.63 -7.14
N GLU A 65 20.60 -4.39 -7.29
CA GLU A 65 20.51 -3.42 -6.19
C GLU A 65 19.14 -3.57 -5.53
N VAL A 66 19.14 -3.93 -4.25
CA VAL A 66 17.91 -4.18 -3.49
C VAL A 66 17.86 -3.33 -2.24
N VAL A 67 16.79 -2.55 -2.12
CA VAL A 67 16.41 -1.86 -0.90
C VAL A 67 15.55 -2.80 -0.06
N ARG A 68 15.98 -3.09 1.17
CA ARG A 68 15.18 -3.86 2.15
C ARG A 68 14.42 -2.90 3.05
N HIS A 69 13.10 -2.99 3.07
CA HIS A 69 12.24 -2.09 3.83
C HIS A 69 11.38 -2.86 4.83
N HIS A 70 11.09 -2.27 5.99
CA HIS A 70 10.22 -2.88 7.02
C HIS A 70 8.74 -3.03 6.61
N GLY A 71 8.38 -2.66 5.38
CA GLY A 71 7.00 -2.49 4.92
C GLY A 71 6.25 -1.37 5.65
N GLY A 72 4.95 -1.31 5.41
CA GLY A 72 4.05 -0.35 6.04
C GLY A 72 2.60 -0.85 6.07
N ALA A 73 1.77 -0.19 6.87
CA ALA A 73 0.35 -0.43 6.90
C ALA A 73 -0.41 0.91 6.95
N GLY A 74 -1.53 0.99 6.24
CA GLY A 74 -2.35 2.20 6.16
C GLY A 74 -3.84 1.92 6.23
N VAL A 75 -4.61 2.94 6.56
CA VAL A 75 -6.06 2.83 6.77
C VAL A 75 -6.84 3.82 5.91
N LEU A 76 -7.70 3.30 5.05
CA LEU A 76 -8.77 4.07 4.44
C LEU A 76 -9.94 4.20 5.43
N ALA A 77 -10.08 5.38 6.02
CA ALA A 77 -11.22 5.72 6.87
C ALA A 77 -12.25 6.54 6.08
N VAL A 78 -13.52 6.12 6.14
CA VAL A 78 -14.63 6.76 5.41
C VAL A 78 -15.73 7.14 6.40
N MET A 79 -16.13 8.41 6.39
CA MET A 79 -17.22 8.91 7.25
C MET A 79 -18.07 9.91 6.46
N GLY A 80 -19.39 9.68 6.41
CA GLY A 80 -20.32 10.58 5.72
C GLY A 80 -20.01 10.77 4.23
N GLY A 81 -19.52 9.72 3.54
CA GLY A 81 -19.14 9.76 2.12
C GLY A 81 -17.83 10.50 1.83
N ARG A 82 -17.03 10.77 2.87
CA ARG A 82 -15.72 11.43 2.75
C ARG A 82 -14.62 10.50 3.22
N VAL A 83 -13.50 10.51 2.49
CA VAL A 83 -12.26 9.84 2.87
C VAL A 83 -11.44 10.74 3.79
N CYS A 84 -10.90 10.17 4.86
CA CYS A 84 -9.93 10.81 5.74
C CYS A 84 -8.55 10.68 5.11
N LEU A 85 -7.89 11.82 4.87
CA LEU A 85 -6.52 11.89 4.38
C LEU A 85 -5.68 12.74 5.34
N VAL A 86 -4.37 12.51 5.34
CA VAL A 86 -3.37 13.36 5.97
C VAL A 86 -2.63 14.16 4.90
N ARG A 87 -2.49 15.46 5.15
CA ARG A 87 -1.67 16.35 4.35
C ARG A 87 -0.32 16.51 5.02
N GLN A 88 0.74 16.05 4.36
CA GLN A 88 2.10 16.09 4.91
C GLN A 88 3.14 16.49 3.86
N TYR A 89 4.29 16.97 4.30
CA TYR A 89 5.41 17.32 3.42
C TYR A 89 6.35 16.13 3.30
N ARG A 90 6.55 15.62 2.08
CA ARG A 90 7.51 14.55 1.82
C ARG A 90 8.80 15.16 1.30
N VAL A 91 9.85 15.16 2.12
CA VAL A 91 11.18 15.69 1.77
C VAL A 91 11.73 15.07 0.49
N ALA A 92 11.52 13.76 0.30
CA ALA A 92 11.93 13.03 -0.91
C ALA A 92 11.30 13.57 -2.20
N LEU A 93 10.12 14.21 -2.10
CA LEU A 93 9.40 14.78 -3.25
C LEU A 93 9.49 16.32 -3.29
N GLY A 94 9.99 16.95 -2.24
CA GLY A 94 10.05 18.41 -2.12
C GLY A 94 8.69 19.10 -2.13
N ARG A 95 7.59 18.39 -1.80
CA ARG A 95 6.22 18.94 -1.86
C ARG A 95 5.29 18.32 -0.84
N MET A 96 4.10 18.91 -0.77
CA MET A 96 2.98 18.37 -0.01
C MET A 96 2.31 17.22 -0.77
N THR A 97 1.88 16.23 -0.02
CA THR A 97 1.12 15.06 -0.47
C THR A 97 -0.21 14.99 0.29
N LEU A 98 -1.16 14.24 -0.27
CA LEU A 98 -2.37 13.80 0.40
C LEU A 98 -2.32 12.28 0.44
N GLU A 99 -2.38 11.73 1.64
CA GLU A 99 -2.16 10.30 1.88
C GLU A 99 -3.22 9.74 2.82
N ILE A 100 -3.55 8.45 2.74
CA ILE A 100 -4.23 7.78 3.85
C ILE A 100 -3.31 7.73 5.07
N PRO A 101 -3.84 7.74 6.30
CA PRO A 101 -3.06 7.52 7.50
C PRO A 101 -2.30 6.21 7.43
N ALA A 102 -0.99 6.23 7.68
CA ALA A 102 -0.14 5.07 7.51
C ALA A 102 1.24 5.27 8.12
N GLY A 103 1.83 4.17 8.56
CA GLY A 103 3.20 4.18 9.05
C GLY A 103 3.91 2.85 8.89
N LYS A 104 5.03 2.74 9.59
CA LYS A 104 5.93 1.60 9.48
C LYS A 104 5.51 0.55 10.47
N VAL A 105 5.65 -0.70 10.05
CA VAL A 105 5.37 -1.84 10.92
C VAL A 105 6.58 -2.05 11.81
N ASP A 106 6.36 -2.01 13.13
CA ASP A 106 7.42 -2.29 14.08
C ASP A 106 7.78 -3.79 14.10
N ALA A 107 8.95 -4.11 14.67
CA ALA A 107 9.39 -5.49 14.80
C ALA A 107 8.33 -6.33 15.54
N ASP A 108 7.97 -7.47 14.95
CA ASP A 108 6.95 -8.41 15.46
C ASP A 108 5.52 -7.84 15.59
N GLU A 109 5.25 -6.64 15.07
CA GLU A 109 3.91 -6.03 15.08
C GLU A 109 3.03 -6.60 13.95
N PRO A 110 1.81 -7.09 14.25
CA PRO A 110 0.84 -7.40 13.20
C PRO A 110 0.49 -6.15 12.40
N ARG A 111 0.40 -6.27 11.07
CA ARG A 111 0.12 -5.12 10.18
C ARG A 111 -1.20 -4.40 10.49
N GLU A 112 -2.21 -5.15 10.92
CA GLU A 112 -3.49 -4.59 11.35
C GLU A 112 -3.33 -3.73 12.62
N ALA A 113 -2.49 -4.16 13.57
CA ALA A 113 -2.21 -3.40 14.78
C ALA A 113 -1.46 -2.10 14.47
N CYS A 114 -0.45 -2.17 13.59
CA CYS A 114 0.23 -0.99 13.04
C CYS A 114 -0.78 -0.02 12.43
N ALA A 115 -1.64 -0.50 11.53
CA ALA A 115 -2.64 0.33 10.86
C ALA A 115 -3.60 1.03 11.84
N ALA A 116 -4.08 0.31 12.87
CA ALA A 116 -4.96 0.86 13.90
C ALA A 116 -4.27 1.93 14.77
N ARG A 117 -3.00 1.69 15.13
CA ARG A 117 -2.17 2.62 15.90
C ARG A 117 -1.97 3.92 15.11
N GLU A 118 -1.50 3.82 13.88
CA GLU A 118 -1.23 4.96 12.99
C GLU A 118 -2.49 5.79 12.71
N LEU A 119 -3.63 5.14 12.47
CA LEU A 119 -4.91 5.83 12.32
C LEU A 119 -5.22 6.70 13.56
N THR A 120 -5.00 6.15 14.75
CA THR A 120 -5.28 6.83 16.02
C THR A 120 -4.30 7.95 16.28
N GLU A 121 -3.00 7.72 16.09
CA GLU A 121 -1.94 8.69 16.34
C GLU A 121 -2.08 9.90 15.41
N GLU A 122 -2.20 9.69 14.11
CA GLU A 122 -2.23 10.78 13.13
C GLU A 122 -3.56 11.54 13.10
N THR A 123 -4.69 10.86 13.33
CA THR A 123 -6.03 11.44 13.09
C THR A 123 -6.95 11.48 14.31
N GLY A 124 -6.61 10.73 15.35
CA GLY A 124 -7.48 10.48 16.50
C GLY A 124 -8.66 9.56 16.20
N LEU A 125 -8.81 9.05 14.98
CA LEU A 125 -9.88 8.11 14.67
C LEU A 125 -9.57 6.73 15.25
N VAL A 126 -10.62 6.07 15.75
CA VAL A 126 -10.55 4.69 16.24
C VAL A 126 -11.57 3.87 15.46
N ALA A 127 -11.13 2.75 14.91
CA ALA A 127 -11.98 1.79 14.20
C ALA A 127 -12.36 0.64 15.13
N GLU A 128 -13.62 0.18 15.04
CA GLU A 128 -14.06 -1.06 15.71
C GLU A 128 -13.53 -2.31 15.00
N GLN A 129 -13.38 -2.23 13.68
CA GLN A 129 -12.88 -3.31 12.84
C GLN A 129 -12.06 -2.74 11.68
N LEU A 130 -10.98 -3.45 11.34
CA LEU A 130 -10.21 -3.21 10.13
C LEU A 130 -10.38 -4.41 9.17
N GLU A 131 -10.64 -4.12 7.90
CA GLU A 131 -10.74 -5.11 6.83
C GLU A 131 -9.59 -4.92 5.84
N LEU A 132 -8.76 -5.93 5.62
CA LEU A 132 -7.70 -5.85 4.61
C LEU A 132 -8.34 -5.81 3.21
N ILE A 133 -8.12 -4.72 2.47
CA ILE A 133 -8.70 -4.53 1.13
C ILE A 133 -7.66 -4.58 0.02
N ALA A 134 -6.38 -4.32 0.32
CA ALA A 134 -5.33 -4.41 -0.67
C ALA A 134 -3.96 -4.65 -0.05
N GLU A 135 -3.11 -5.33 -0.81
CA GLU A 135 -1.69 -5.48 -0.54
C GLU A 135 -0.92 -5.17 -1.83
N SER A 136 0.18 -4.44 -1.71
CA SER A 136 0.98 -4.07 -2.87
C SER A 136 2.43 -3.80 -2.52
N TYR A 137 3.31 -4.12 -3.47
CA TYR A 137 4.69 -3.66 -3.46
C TYR A 137 4.80 -2.31 -4.18
N GLY A 138 5.53 -1.37 -3.59
CA GLY A 138 5.67 -0.02 -4.16
C GLY A 138 6.49 -0.01 -5.46
N ALA A 139 7.63 -0.69 -5.46
CA ALA A 139 8.51 -0.80 -6.63
C ALA A 139 9.28 -2.13 -6.64
N PRO A 140 8.63 -3.26 -7.01
CA PRO A 140 9.20 -4.60 -6.90
C PRO A 140 10.44 -4.85 -7.76
N GLY A 141 10.81 -3.90 -8.63
CA GLY A 141 12.06 -3.97 -9.39
C GLY A 141 13.32 -3.74 -8.56
N PHE A 142 13.22 -3.12 -7.37
CA PHE A 142 14.40 -2.88 -6.52
C PHE A 142 14.09 -2.82 -5.02
N THR A 143 12.85 -2.85 -4.57
CA THR A 143 12.51 -2.84 -3.13
C THR A 143 11.50 -3.91 -2.80
N ASP A 144 11.64 -4.50 -1.61
CA ASP A 144 10.63 -5.37 -1.02
C ASP A 144 9.63 -4.61 -0.12
N GLU A 145 9.63 -3.27 -0.19
CA GLU A 145 8.62 -2.45 0.48
C GLU A 145 7.21 -2.91 0.11
N HIS A 146 6.55 -3.45 1.12
CA HIS A 146 5.21 -4.01 1.04
C HIS A 146 4.26 -3.19 1.91
N THR A 147 3.14 -2.74 1.35
CA THR A 147 2.11 -2.01 2.08
C THR A 147 0.80 -2.80 2.13
N SER A 148 0.24 -2.96 3.33
CA SER A 148 -1.11 -3.47 3.54
C SER A 148 -2.07 -2.30 3.77
N VAL A 149 -3.20 -2.28 3.08
CA VAL A 149 -4.22 -1.22 3.19
C VAL A 149 -5.51 -1.81 3.74
N TYR A 150 -5.98 -1.23 4.84
CA TYR A 150 -7.19 -1.63 5.54
C TYR A 150 -8.31 -0.61 5.35
N LEU A 151 -9.55 -1.07 5.28
CA LEU A 151 -10.76 -0.24 5.40
C LEU A 151 -11.21 -0.23 6.87
N ALA A 152 -11.47 0.96 7.41
CA ALA A 152 -11.97 1.10 8.78
C ALA A 152 -13.50 1.10 8.85
N HIS A 153 -14.03 0.27 9.75
CA HIS A 153 -15.45 0.19 10.07
C HIS A 153 -15.70 0.62 11.52
N GLY A 154 -16.89 1.16 11.80
CA GLY A 154 -17.27 1.59 13.16
C GLY A 154 -16.41 2.73 13.70
N LEU A 155 -16.20 3.78 12.90
CA LEU A 155 -15.32 4.89 13.27
C LEU A 155 -15.88 5.74 14.41
N SER A 156 -15.02 6.06 15.37
CA SER A 156 -15.26 7.07 16.41
C SER A 156 -14.07 8.04 16.51
N GLN A 157 -14.29 9.22 17.10
CA GLN A 157 -13.26 10.25 17.24
C GLN A 157 -12.73 10.32 18.68
N GLY A 158 -11.43 10.10 18.82
CA GLY A 158 -10.62 10.40 20.00
C GLY A 158 -9.62 11.53 19.75
N PRO A 159 -8.68 11.76 20.68
CA PRO A 159 -7.61 12.73 20.51
C PRO A 159 -6.50 12.20 19.60
N ALA A 160 -6.07 13.01 18.62
CA ALA A 160 -4.87 12.73 17.84
C ALA A 160 -3.60 13.01 18.66
N ARG A 161 -2.55 12.22 18.42
CA ARG A 161 -1.24 12.30 19.08
C ARG A 161 -0.14 11.84 18.10
N PRO A 162 0.15 12.62 17.04
CA PRO A 162 1.20 12.28 16.10
C PRO A 162 2.56 12.25 16.80
N ASP A 163 3.49 11.46 16.26
CA ASP A 163 4.82 11.27 16.84
C ASP A 163 5.67 12.55 16.78
N GLU A 164 6.72 12.59 17.61
CA GLU A 164 7.66 13.71 17.60
C GLU A 164 8.34 13.84 16.23
N GLY A 165 8.13 14.98 15.57
CA GLY A 165 8.65 15.26 14.23
C GLY A 165 7.65 14.99 13.10
N GLU A 166 6.48 14.42 13.40
CA GLU A 166 5.41 14.23 12.43
C GLU A 166 4.51 15.46 12.35
N LEU A 167 4.66 16.22 11.26
CA LEU A 167 3.90 17.45 11.01
C LEU A 167 2.90 17.20 9.88
N LEU A 168 1.66 16.93 10.27
CA LEU A 168 0.56 16.64 9.36
C LEU A 168 -0.76 17.26 9.82
N ASN A 169 -1.71 17.39 8.89
CA ASN A 169 -3.08 17.81 9.17
C ASN A 169 -4.07 16.85 8.52
N VAL A 170 -5.17 16.55 9.22
CA VAL A 170 -6.29 15.79 8.67
C VAL A 170 -7.09 16.64 7.67
N VAL A 171 -7.43 16.04 6.53
CA VAL A 171 -8.27 16.61 5.47
C VAL A 171 -9.33 15.59 5.09
N TRP A 172 -10.61 15.97 5.20
CA TRP A 172 -11.73 15.16 4.75
C TRP A 172 -12.13 15.55 3.33
N VAL A 173 -12.02 14.60 2.39
CA VAL A 173 -12.31 14.83 0.98
C VAL A 173 -13.50 13.96 0.55
N PRO A 174 -14.52 14.50 -0.15
CA PRO A 174 -15.57 13.66 -0.74
C PRO A 174 -14.98 12.54 -1.61
N ALA A 175 -15.50 11.32 -1.50
CA ALA A 175 -14.92 10.15 -2.16
C ALA A 175 -14.87 10.29 -3.69
N ASP A 176 -15.90 10.90 -4.29
CA ASP A 176 -15.97 11.21 -5.71
C ASP A 176 -14.91 12.22 -6.16
N VAL A 177 -14.66 13.25 -5.33
CA VAL A 177 -13.59 14.24 -5.56
C VAL A 177 -12.22 13.59 -5.43
N ALA A 178 -12.02 12.69 -4.46
CA ALA A 178 -10.76 11.97 -4.29
C ALA A 178 -10.46 11.07 -5.50
N LEU A 179 -11.47 10.38 -6.04
CA LEU A 179 -11.35 9.60 -7.27
C LEU A 179 -10.96 10.46 -8.48
N GLU A 180 -11.58 11.63 -8.65
CA GLU A 180 -11.21 12.54 -9.74
C GLU A 180 -9.80 13.12 -9.51
N ALA A 181 -9.41 13.42 -8.26
CA ALA A 181 -8.08 13.89 -7.93
C ALA A 181 -7.00 12.84 -8.25
N ILE A 182 -7.27 11.55 -8.03
CA ILE A 182 -6.41 10.45 -8.48
C ILE A 182 -6.30 10.45 -10.01
N ARG A 183 -7.44 10.53 -10.71
CA ARG A 183 -7.46 10.55 -12.19
C ARG A 183 -6.65 11.70 -12.79
N LEU A 184 -6.64 12.84 -12.11
CA LEU A 184 -5.87 14.03 -12.50
C LEU A 184 -4.41 14.02 -12.04
N GLY A 185 -3.97 13.00 -11.28
CA GLY A 185 -2.61 12.92 -10.73
C GLY A 185 -2.32 13.89 -9.58
N LEU A 186 -3.36 14.41 -8.92
CA LEU A 186 -3.23 15.28 -7.75
C LEU A 186 -3.05 14.48 -6.45
N ILE A 187 -3.61 13.27 -6.41
CA ILE A 187 -3.33 12.25 -5.40
C ILE A 187 -2.57 11.14 -6.11
N ASP A 188 -1.30 11.00 -5.78
CA ASP A 188 -0.36 10.12 -6.48
C ASP A 188 0.50 9.26 -5.54
N ASP A 189 0.17 9.26 -4.24
CA ASP A 189 0.71 8.31 -3.28
C ASP A 189 0.11 6.91 -3.51
N ALA A 190 0.98 5.92 -3.74
CA ALA A 190 0.58 4.61 -4.25
C ALA A 190 -0.44 3.89 -3.34
N LYS A 191 -0.20 3.83 -2.02
CA LYS A 191 -1.11 3.19 -1.06
C LYS A 191 -2.47 3.89 -0.99
N THR A 192 -2.49 5.22 -1.13
CA THR A 192 -3.71 6.03 -1.15
C THR A 192 -4.53 5.76 -2.41
N VAL A 193 -3.86 5.78 -3.57
CA VAL A 193 -4.47 5.43 -4.86
C VAL A 193 -5.03 4.02 -4.82
N THR A 194 -4.22 3.04 -4.39
CA THR A 194 -4.61 1.64 -4.27
C THR A 194 -5.80 1.47 -3.35
N GLY A 195 -5.77 2.04 -2.14
CA GLY A 195 -6.86 1.91 -1.17
C GLY A 195 -8.18 2.46 -1.68
N ILE A 196 -8.17 3.68 -2.23
CA ILE A 196 -9.39 4.33 -2.74
C ILE A 196 -9.94 3.59 -3.95
N LEU A 197 -9.09 3.19 -4.90
CA LEU A 197 -9.54 2.46 -6.09
C LEU A 197 -10.02 1.05 -5.76
N ALA A 198 -9.36 0.33 -4.83
CA ALA A 198 -9.79 -0.98 -4.36
C ALA A 198 -11.15 -0.89 -3.68
N ALA A 199 -11.31 0.02 -2.71
CA ALA A 199 -12.59 0.23 -2.04
C ALA A 199 -13.70 0.61 -3.03
N LYS A 200 -13.39 1.41 -4.06
CA LYS A 200 -14.34 1.71 -5.12
C LYS A 200 -14.71 0.48 -5.95
N ALA A 201 -13.72 -0.28 -6.39
CA ALA A 201 -13.90 -1.47 -7.23
C ALA A 201 -14.68 -2.58 -6.51
N PHE A 202 -14.53 -2.68 -5.19
CA PHE A 202 -15.21 -3.68 -4.37
C PHE A 202 -16.56 -3.21 -3.82
N GLY A 203 -17.04 -2.03 -4.22
CA GLY A 203 -18.36 -1.52 -3.81
C GLY A 203 -18.42 -1.05 -2.35
N MET A 204 -17.28 -0.65 -1.78
CA MET A 204 -17.12 -0.18 -0.40
C MET A 204 -17.13 1.36 -0.30
N LEU A 205 -17.24 2.08 -1.44
CA LEU A 205 -17.35 3.55 -1.57
C LEU A 205 -18.56 3.99 -2.39
#